data_AF-A0A3N5TXY8-F1
#
_entry.id   AF-A0A3N5TXY8-F1
#
_cell.length_a   1.000
_cell.length_b   1.000
_cell.length_c   1.000
_cell.angle_alpha   90.00
_cell.angle_beta   90.00
_cell.angle_gamma   90.00
#
_symmetry.space_group_name_H-M   'P 1'
#
loop_
_entity.id
_entity.type
_entity.pdbx_description
1 polymer ?
#
loop_
_entity_poly.entity_id
_entity_poly.type
_entity_poly.pdbx_seq_one_letter_code
_entity_poly.pdbx_strand_id
1 'polypeptide(L)'
;MAEKRLSMQKEFLELARYLIINGQNLVALDILNEWVLRYPYDAGIDEIYYLLAKLYEDVAEIRDFKKSEDYYTIVVKQYPESKYAQISQERIDYIDRYYIKVR
;
A
#
# COMPACT_ATOMS: atom_id res chain seq x y z
N MET A 1 -12.37 -23.85 7.82
CA MET A 1 -11.16 -23.12 8.28
C MET A 1 -10.75 -21.99 7.33
N ALA A 2 -10.88 -22.13 6.00
CA ALA A 2 -10.59 -21.04 5.03
C ALA A 2 -11.51 -19.81 5.16
N GLU A 3 -12.80 -20.02 5.43
CA GLU A 3 -13.80 -18.94 5.54
C GLU A 3 -13.53 -17.97 6.70
N LYS A 4 -13.11 -18.50 7.86
CA LYS A 4 -12.72 -17.69 9.02
C LYS A 4 -11.46 -16.85 8.76
N ARG A 5 -10.52 -17.39 7.98
CA ARG A 5 -9.30 -16.68 7.57
C ARG A 5 -9.63 -15.52 6.62
N LEU A 6 -10.50 -15.76 5.63
CA LEU A 6 -10.95 -14.73 4.69
C LEU A 6 -11.75 -13.60 5.39
N SER A 7 -12.58 -13.93 6.39
CA SER A 7 -13.30 -12.93 7.21
C SER A 7 -12.32 -12.03 7.96
N MET A 8 -11.36 -12.64 8.66
CA MET A 8 -10.31 -11.92 9.39
C MET A 8 -9.46 -11.07 8.45
N GLN A 9 -9.17 -11.58 7.24
CA GLN A 9 -8.42 -10.85 6.23
C GLN A 9 -9.11 -9.53 5.85
N LYS A 10 -10.41 -9.61 5.60
CA LYS A 10 -11.24 -8.46 5.26
C LYS A 10 -11.35 -7.48 6.43
N GLU A 11 -11.58 -7.97 7.64
CA GLU A 11 -11.75 -7.14 8.85
C GLU A 11 -10.53 -6.23 9.12
N PHE A 12 -9.32 -6.77 8.98
CA PHE A 12 -8.11 -5.97 9.18
C PHE A 12 -7.85 -4.97 8.07
N LEU A 13 -8.17 -5.30 6.81
CA LEU A 13 -8.06 -4.35 5.72
C LEU A 13 -9.07 -3.20 5.90
N GLU A 14 -10.29 -3.51 6.35
CA GLU A 14 -11.26 -2.48 6.75
C GLU A 14 -10.75 -1.63 7.93
N LEU A 15 -10.10 -2.25 8.92
CA LEU A 15 -9.49 -1.52 10.03
C LEU A 15 -8.39 -0.58 9.55
N ALA A 16 -7.48 -1.04 8.68
CA ALA A 16 -6.42 -0.21 8.13
C ALA A 16 -7.01 0.99 7.35
N ARG A 17 -8.03 0.77 6.51
CA ARG A 17 -8.72 1.87 5.81
C ARG A 17 -9.39 2.84 6.78
N TYR A 18 -10.06 2.32 7.80
CA TYR A 18 -10.67 3.15 8.85
C TYR A 18 -9.62 4.02 9.54
N LEU A 19 -8.47 3.47 9.91
CA LEU A 19 -7.39 4.21 10.56
C LEU A 19 -6.84 5.32 9.64
N ILE A 20 -6.63 5.04 8.36
CA ILE A 20 -6.20 6.04 7.36
C ILE A 20 -7.22 7.18 7.26
N ILE A 21 -8.51 6.85 7.13
CA ILE A 21 -9.59 7.85 7.03
C ILE A 21 -9.65 8.74 8.28
N ASN A 22 -9.37 8.19 9.46
CA ASN A 22 -9.36 8.95 10.71
C ASN A 22 -8.01 9.62 11.02
N GLY A 23 -7.07 9.63 10.07
CA GLY A 23 -5.76 10.26 10.22
C GLY A 23 -4.79 9.51 11.14
N GLN A 24 -5.13 8.29 11.58
CA GLN A 24 -4.28 7.42 12.39
C GLN A 24 -3.26 6.66 11.50
N ASN A 25 -2.54 7.42 10.67
CA ASN A 25 -1.72 6.89 9.58
C ASN A 25 -0.55 6.03 10.06
N LEU A 26 0.07 6.36 11.18
CA LEU A 26 1.18 5.56 11.74
C LEU A 26 0.69 4.20 12.24
N VAL A 27 -0.49 4.15 12.87
CA VAL A 27 -1.09 2.90 13.32
C VAL A 27 -1.49 2.04 12.12
N ALA A 28 -2.07 2.67 11.08
CA ALA A 28 -2.37 1.98 9.83
C ALA A 28 -1.10 1.41 9.18
N LEU A 29 -0.01 2.18 9.14
CA LEU A 29 1.29 1.75 8.63
C LEU A 29 1.79 0.50 9.35
N ASP A 30 1.76 0.49 10.69
CA ASP A 30 2.22 -0.65 11.49
C ASP A 30 1.40 -1.91 11.19
N ILE A 31 0.07 -1.79 11.11
CA ILE A 31 -0.83 -2.91 10.80
C ILE A 31 -0.55 -3.48 9.40
N LEU A 32 -0.39 -2.60 8.40
CA LEU A 32 -0.15 -3.02 7.02
C LEU A 32 1.24 -3.65 6.85
N ASN A 33 2.28 -3.12 7.51
CA ASN A 33 3.61 -3.73 7.50
C ASN A 33 3.60 -5.13 8.14
N GLU A 34 2.94 -5.26 9.29
CA GLU A 34 2.80 -6.56 9.95
C GLU A 34 2.07 -7.59 9.08
N TRP A 35 1.12 -7.11 8.27
CA TRP A 35 0.43 -7.96 7.30
C TRP A 35 1.37 -8.51 6.23
N VAL A 36 2.13 -7.63 5.57
CA VAL A 36 3.04 -8.02 4.49
C VAL A 36 4.05 -9.05 4.99
N LEU A 37 4.52 -8.91 6.25
CA LEU A 37 5.44 -9.85 6.87
C LEU A 37 4.81 -11.23 7.12
N ARG A 38 3.57 -11.28 7.59
CA ARG A 38 2.92 -12.54 7.98
C ARG A 38 2.22 -13.25 6.82
N TYR A 39 1.75 -12.48 5.84
CA TYR A 39 0.80 -12.91 4.82
C TYR A 39 1.13 -12.38 3.41
N PRO A 40 2.37 -12.59 2.90
CA PRO A 40 2.84 -11.95 1.65
C PRO A 40 2.12 -12.41 0.36
N TYR A 41 1.29 -13.45 0.43
CA TYR A 41 0.59 -14.04 -0.72
C TYR A 41 -0.94 -14.07 -0.54
N ASP A 42 -1.47 -13.33 0.43
CA ASP A 42 -2.90 -13.36 0.74
C ASP A 42 -3.73 -12.52 -0.25
N ALA A 43 -5.02 -12.83 -0.35
CA ALA A 43 -5.95 -12.05 -1.16
C ALA A 43 -6.00 -10.59 -0.65
N GLY A 44 -5.94 -9.62 -1.57
CA GLY A 44 -5.92 -8.19 -1.23
C GLY A 44 -4.53 -7.63 -0.90
N ILE A 45 -3.46 -8.43 -1.06
CA ILE A 45 -2.08 -7.96 -0.86
C ILE A 45 -1.70 -6.83 -1.82
N ASP A 46 -2.27 -6.81 -3.03
CA ASP A 46 -2.14 -5.73 -4.01
C ASP A 46 -2.65 -4.40 -3.45
N GLU A 47 -3.80 -4.42 -2.76
CA GLU A 47 -4.33 -3.26 -2.07
C GLU A 47 -3.44 -2.80 -0.92
N ILE A 48 -2.87 -3.74 -0.16
CA ILE A 48 -1.98 -3.41 0.95
C ILE A 48 -0.73 -2.70 0.44
N TYR A 49 -0.11 -3.19 -0.63
CA TYR A 49 1.03 -2.50 -1.26
C TYR A 49 0.65 -1.12 -1.77
N TYR A 50 -0.53 -0.97 -2.39
CA TYR A 50 -1.04 0.34 -2.80
C TYR A 50 -1.22 1.30 -1.62
N LEU A 51 -1.82 0.85 -0.51
CA LEU A 51 -2.02 1.67 0.69
C LEU A 51 -0.69 2.05 1.36
N LEU A 52 0.28 1.13 1.42
CA LEU A 52 1.64 1.43 1.90
C LEU A 52 2.30 2.50 1.02
N ALA A 53 2.19 2.38 -0.30
CA ALA A 53 2.72 3.37 -1.23
C ALA A 53 2.12 4.76 -0.99
N LYS A 54 0.79 4.84 -0.81
CA LYS A 54 0.08 6.08 -0.48
C LYS A 54 0.50 6.69 0.85
N LEU A 55 0.68 5.85 1.89
CA LEU A 55 1.14 6.32 3.19
C LEU A 55 2.52 6.96 3.10
N TYR A 56 3.48 6.30 2.42
CA TYR A 56 4.81 6.85 2.19
C TYR A 56 4.83 8.08 1.28
N GLU A 57 3.81 8.26 0.45
CA GLU A 57 3.69 9.44 -0.41
C GLU A 57 3.11 10.65 0.34
N ASP A 58 1.98 10.46 1.01
CA ASP A 58 1.13 11.56 1.47
C ASP A 58 1.50 12.03 2.89
N VAL A 59 1.88 11.11 3.78
CA VAL A 59 2.03 11.36 5.22
C VAL A 59 3.39 11.96 5.51
N ALA A 60 3.40 13.24 5.90
CA ALA A 60 4.62 14.04 6.02
C ALA A 60 5.65 13.43 7.00
N GLU A 61 5.18 12.85 8.10
CA GLU A 61 6.02 12.28 9.17
C GLU A 61 6.83 11.06 8.74
N ILE A 62 6.33 10.33 7.73
CA ILE A 62 6.95 9.10 7.23
C ILE A 62 7.30 9.19 5.75
N ARG A 63 7.19 10.39 5.15
CA ARG A 63 7.26 10.56 3.71
C ARG A 63 8.59 10.05 3.17
N ASP A 64 8.50 9.12 2.23
CA ASP A 64 9.64 8.52 1.55
C ASP A 64 9.21 8.17 0.13
N PHE A 65 9.48 9.09 -0.81
CA PHE A 65 9.09 8.91 -2.21
C PHE A 65 9.73 7.69 -2.84
N LYS A 66 10.91 7.27 -2.38
CA LYS A 66 11.56 6.08 -2.92
C LYS A 66 10.81 4.82 -2.48
N LYS A 67 10.47 4.72 -1.19
CA LYS A 67 9.62 3.61 -0.71
C LYS A 67 8.25 3.61 -1.34
N SER A 68 7.65 4.78 -1.52
CA SER A 68 6.36 4.92 -2.20
C SER A 68 6.43 4.36 -3.62
N GLU A 69 7.42 4.78 -4.40
CA GLU A 69 7.68 4.26 -5.75
C GLU A 69 7.91 2.74 -5.75
N ASP A 70 8.71 2.22 -4.80
CA ASP A 70 9.00 0.79 -4.70
C ASP A 70 7.72 -0.03 -4.46
N TYR A 71 6.83 0.42 -3.58
CA TYR A 71 5.56 -0.26 -3.32
C TYR A 71 4.58 -0.17 -4.50
N TYR A 72 4.46 1.00 -5.15
CA TYR A 72 3.67 1.09 -6.40
C TYR A 72 4.24 0.16 -7.48
N THR A 73 5.55 0.04 -7.57
CA THR A 73 6.21 -0.83 -8.54
C THR A 73 5.88 -2.30 -8.29
N ILE A 74 5.75 -2.71 -7.02
CA ILE A 74 5.27 -4.05 -6.66
C ILE A 74 3.85 -4.27 -7.20
N VAL A 75 2.93 -3.32 -7.01
CA VAL A 75 1.56 -3.41 -7.53
C VAL A 75 1.57 -3.62 -9.04
N VAL A 76 2.27 -2.77 -9.79
CA VAL A 76 2.30 -2.85 -11.26
C VAL A 76 2.93 -4.15 -11.76
N LYS A 77 4.08 -4.54 -11.18
CA LYS A 77 4.87 -5.67 -11.71
C LYS A 77 4.32 -7.02 -11.29
N GLN A 78 3.81 -7.15 -10.08
CA GLN A 78 3.35 -8.43 -9.53
C GLN A 78 1.83 -8.61 -9.67
N TYR A 79 1.07 -7.52 -9.76
CA TYR A 79 -0.39 -7.53 -9.81
C TYR A 79 -0.93 -6.66 -10.96
N PRO A 80 -0.54 -6.91 -12.22
CA PRO A 80 -0.93 -6.07 -13.36
C PRO A 80 -2.45 -6.02 -13.61
N GLU A 81 -3.18 -7.06 -13.22
CA GLU A 81 -4.66 -7.13 -13.32
C GLU A 81 -5.37 -6.45 -12.13
N SER A 82 -4.62 -5.95 -11.14
CA SER A 82 -5.20 -5.23 -10.01
C SER A 82 -5.85 -3.94 -10.47
N LYS A 83 -7.00 -3.60 -9.87
CA LYS A 83 -7.63 -2.28 -10.06
C LYS A 83 -6.71 -1.12 -9.61
N TYR A 84 -5.67 -1.40 -8.83
CA TYR A 84 -4.67 -0.43 -8.38
C TYR A 84 -3.49 -0.28 -9.34
N ALA A 85 -3.32 -1.15 -10.35
CA ALA A 85 -2.15 -1.15 -11.21
C ALA A 85 -2.01 0.15 -12.02
N GLN A 86 -3.09 0.57 -12.70
CA GLN A 86 -3.06 1.78 -13.52
C GLN A 86 -2.72 3.03 -12.68
N ILE A 87 -3.42 3.24 -11.58
CA ILE A 87 -3.19 4.40 -10.71
C ILE A 87 -1.78 4.36 -10.10
N SER A 88 -1.27 3.17 -9.77
CA SER A 88 0.10 3.01 -9.27
C SER A 88 1.14 3.43 -10.32
N GLN A 89 0.93 3.08 -11.59
CA GLN A 89 1.81 3.51 -12.67
C GLN A 89 1.80 5.03 -12.84
N GLU A 90 0.63 5.66 -12.79
CA GLU A 90 0.50 7.12 -12.85
C GLU A 90 1.23 7.81 -11.68
N ARG A 91 1.20 7.23 -10.48
CA ARG A 91 1.95 7.74 -9.32
C ARG A 91 3.45 7.52 -9.46
N ILE A 92 3.91 6.37 -9.97
CA ILE A 92 5.33 6.14 -10.27
C ILE A 92 5.83 7.23 -11.21
N ASP A 93 5.15 7.44 -12.35
CA ASP A 93 5.57 8.44 -13.34
C ASP A 93 5.63 9.86 -12.76
N TYR A 94 4.69 10.20 -11.87
CA TYR A 94 4.69 11.46 -11.14
C TYR A 94 5.88 11.56 -10.18
N ILE A 95 6.07 10.55 -9.32
CA ILE A 95 7.16 10.53 -8.35
C ILE A 95 8.51 10.63 -9.06
N ASP A 96 8.69 9.85 -10.11
CA ASP A 96 9.92 9.81 -10.91
C ASP A 96 10.24 11.18 -11.50
N ARG A 97 9.22 11.82 -12.10
CA ARG A 97 9.37 13.11 -12.78
C ARG A 97 9.69 14.25 -11.82
N TYR A 98 9.12 14.25 -10.62
CA TYR A 98 9.15 15.43 -9.75
C TYR A 98 10.06 15.28 -8.52
N TYR A 99 10.38 14.06 -8.09
CA TYR A 99 11.12 13.84 -6.84
C TYR A 99 12.37 12.96 -6.98
N ILE A 100 12.44 12.04 -7.95
CA ILE A 100 13.60 11.15 -8.10
C ILE A 100 14.61 11.66 -9.12
N LYS A 101 14.16 12.01 -10.33
CA LYS A 101 15.05 12.42 -11.44
C LYS A 101 15.42 13.89 -11.42
N VAL A 102 14.79 14.69 -10.56
CA VAL A 102 15.12 16.10 -10.38
C VAL A 102 16.34 16.18 -9.46
N ARG A 103 17.53 16.26 -10.06
CA ARG A 103 18.80 16.60 -9.40
C ARG A 103 19.33 17.90 -9.97
#